data_AF-A0A1H0HVB2-F1
#
_entry.id   AF-A0A1H0HVB2-F1
#
_cell.length_a   1.000
_cell.length_b   1.000
_cell.length_c   1.000
_cell.angle_alpha   90.00
_cell.angle_beta   90.00
_cell.angle_gamma   90.00
#
_symmetry.space_group_name_H-M   'P 1'
#
loop_
_entity.id
_entity.type
_entity.pdbx_description
1 polymer ?
#
loop_
_entity_poly.entity_id
_entity_poly.type
_entity_poly.pdbx_seq_one_letter_code
_entity_poly.pdbx_strand_id
1 'polypeptide(L)'
;MESKFNSKQKKQQERELLDEYHKLVTEQALEPLYQSFLEWKQGALPYFELTEQIHLFHKKNQEIYKDFEYTGRKELVLLAKMKLGRLTEEDILANKWLLERWGFEYIT
;
A
#
# COMPACT_ATOMS: atom_id res chain seq x y z
N MET A 1 21.11 -22.95 15.21
CA MET A 1 19.73 -22.67 15.68
C MET A 1 19.52 -21.17 15.61
N GLU A 2 18.85 -20.66 14.57
CA GLU A 2 18.41 -19.25 14.59
C GLU A 2 17.48 -19.07 15.80
N SER A 3 17.87 -18.19 16.72
CA SER A 3 17.18 -18.09 18.01
C SER A 3 15.73 -17.64 17.79
N LYS A 4 14.78 -18.27 18.51
CA LYS A 4 13.35 -17.89 18.52
C LYS A 4 13.12 -16.40 18.83
N PHE A 5 14.09 -15.71 19.43
CA PHE A 5 14.04 -14.27 19.68
C PHE A 5 14.12 -13.46 18.38
N ASN A 6 14.98 -13.87 17.44
CA ASN A 6 15.17 -13.18 16.16
C ASN A 6 13.90 -13.29 15.28
N SER A 7 13.19 -14.42 15.33
CA SER A 7 11.95 -14.59 14.56
C SER A 7 10.78 -13.75 15.07
N LYS A 8 10.66 -13.51 16.38
CA LYS A 8 9.62 -12.62 16.93
C LYS A 8 9.87 -11.17 16.57
N GLN A 9 11.12 -10.72 16.66
CA GLN A 9 11.53 -9.36 16.28
C GLN A 9 11.33 -9.13 14.78
N LYS A 10 11.74 -10.08 13.92
CA LYS A 10 11.48 -10.03 12.48
C LYS A 10 9.99 -9.90 12.14
N LYS A 11 9.14 -10.72 12.79
CA LYS A 11 7.68 -10.63 12.60
C LYS A 11 7.11 -9.28 13.03
N GLN A 12 7.70 -8.64 14.04
CA GLN A 12 7.29 -7.32 14.49
C GLN A 12 7.69 -6.24 13.49
N GLN A 13 8.93 -6.26 13.02
CA GLN A 13 9.42 -5.34 11.97
C GLN A 13 8.59 -5.48 10.68
N GLU A 14 8.25 -6.70 10.28
CA GLU A 14 7.35 -6.93 9.15
C GLU A 14 5.97 -6.31 9.38
N ARG A 15 5.39 -6.43 10.58
CA ARG A 15 4.09 -5.80 10.88
C ARG A 15 4.17 -4.28 10.77
N GLU A 16 5.19 -3.67 11.37
CA GLU A 16 5.38 -2.22 11.32
C GLU A 16 5.55 -1.72 9.88
N LEU A 17 6.30 -2.45 9.06
CA LEU A 17 6.44 -2.15 7.63
C LEU A 17 5.10 -2.23 6.89
N LEU A 18 4.30 -3.27 7.17
CA LEU A 18 3.00 -3.45 6.56
C LEU A 18 1.98 -2.40 7.02
N ASP A 19 2.02 -2.01 8.30
CA ASP A 19 1.17 -0.94 8.84
C ASP A 19 1.50 0.40 8.17
N GLU A 20 2.79 0.71 7.98
CA GLU A 20 3.23 1.90 7.26
C GLU A 20 2.81 1.88 5.78
N TYR A 21 2.96 0.73 5.11
CA TYR A 21 2.54 0.57 3.73
C TYR A 21 1.01 0.68 3.60
N HIS A 22 0.24 0.07 4.49
CA HIS A 22 -1.22 0.16 4.53
C HIS A 22 -1.66 1.61 4.71
N LYS A 23 -1.03 2.34 5.63
CA LYS A 23 -1.27 3.77 5.84
C LYS A 23 -1.01 4.55 4.55
N LEU A 24 0.15 4.35 3.91
CA LEU A 24 0.51 5.05 2.67
C LEU A 24 -0.55 4.89 1.58
N VAL A 25 -0.93 3.66 1.26
CA VAL A 25 -1.89 3.41 0.17
C VAL A 25 -3.30 3.89 0.50
N THR A 26 -3.67 3.86 1.78
CA THR A 26 -4.97 4.38 2.25
C THR A 26 -5.01 5.90 2.16
N GLU A 27 -3.96 6.59 2.61
CA GLU A 27 -3.86 8.06 2.51
C GLU A 27 -3.82 8.52 1.06
N GLN A 28 -3.10 7.82 0.18
CA GLN A 28 -3.11 8.08 -1.26
C GLN A 28 -4.51 7.90 -1.88
N ALA A 29 -5.27 6.90 -1.44
CA ALA A 29 -6.64 6.69 -1.91
C ALA A 29 -7.64 7.72 -1.34
N LEU A 30 -7.35 8.29 -0.17
CA LEU A 30 -8.16 9.33 0.46
C LEU A 30 -7.95 10.71 -0.18
N GLU A 31 -6.78 11.00 -0.72
CA GLU A 31 -6.44 12.33 -1.24
C GLU A 31 -7.43 12.84 -2.32
N PRO A 32 -7.83 12.05 -3.34
CA PRO A 32 -8.83 12.49 -4.31
C PRO A 32 -10.18 12.81 -3.66
N LEU A 33 -10.61 11.99 -2.69
CA LEU A 33 -11.86 12.22 -1.96
C LEU A 33 -11.79 13.51 -1.13
N TYR A 34 -10.64 13.79 -0.53
CA TYR A 34 -10.41 15.04 0.19
C TYR A 34 -10.54 16.26 -0.73
N GLN A 35 -9.98 16.20 -1.94
CA GLN A 35 -10.16 17.25 -2.95
C GLN A 35 -11.64 17.44 -3.31
N SER A 36 -12.40 16.36 -3.50
CA SER A 36 -13.85 16.43 -3.74
C SER A 36 -14.60 17.12 -2.59
N PHE A 37 -14.20 16.91 -1.33
CA PHE A 37 -14.78 17.65 -0.20
C PHE A 37 -14.46 19.15 -0.26
N LEU A 38 -13.25 19.53 -0.68
CA LEU A 38 -12.86 20.94 -0.84
C LEU A 38 -13.68 21.60 -1.96
N GLU A 39 -13.84 20.94 -3.10
CA GLU A 39 -14.64 21.44 -4.23
C GLU A 39 -16.12 21.59 -3.86
N TRP A 40 -16.68 20.61 -3.16
CA TRP A 40 -18.06 20.69 -2.66
C TRP A 40 -18.25 21.85 -1.69
N LYS A 41 -17.33 22.03 -0.74
CA LYS A 41 -17.37 23.13 0.23
C LYS A 41 -17.32 24.51 -0.46
N GLN A 42 -16.67 24.61 -1.62
CA GLN A 42 -16.58 25.82 -2.42
C GLN A 42 -17.79 26.00 -3.37
N GLY A 43 -18.71 25.04 -3.44
CA GLY A 43 -19.85 25.04 -4.36
C GLY A 43 -19.49 24.65 -5.80
N ALA A 44 -18.27 24.17 -6.04
CA ALA A 44 -17.80 23.72 -7.35
C ALA A 44 -18.25 22.28 -7.67
N LEU A 45 -18.54 21.47 -6.65
CA LEU A 45 -19.01 20.10 -6.78
C LEU A 45 -20.42 19.95 -6.18
N PRO A 46 -21.43 19.50 -6.94
CA PRO A 46 -22.76 19.20 -6.40
C PRO A 46 -22.72 18.08 -5.35
N TYR A 47 -23.66 18.10 -4.40
CA TYR A 47 -23.69 17.10 -3.32
C TYR A 47 -23.80 15.66 -3.83
N PHE A 48 -24.54 15.41 -4.92
CA PHE A 48 -24.71 14.06 -5.46
C PHE A 48 -23.42 13.50 -6.07
N GLU A 49 -22.58 14.36 -6.65
CA GLU A 49 -21.27 13.96 -7.17
C GLU A 49 -20.32 13.63 -6.02
N LEU A 50 -20.30 14.45 -4.95
CA LEU A 50 -19.53 14.11 -3.75
C LEU A 50 -19.96 12.77 -3.16
N THR A 51 -21.26 12.48 -3.12
CA THR A 51 -21.72 11.17 -2.64
C THR A 51 -21.22 10.03 -3.52
N GLU A 52 -21.18 10.18 -4.84
CA GLU A 52 -20.61 9.16 -5.72
C GLU A 52 -19.11 8.97 -5.47
N GLN A 53 -18.35 10.06 -5.28
CA GLN A 53 -16.92 9.97 -4.93
C GLN A 53 -16.68 9.21 -3.61
N ILE A 54 -17.55 9.39 -2.61
CA ILE A 54 -17.51 8.62 -1.36
C ILE A 54 -17.73 7.11 -1.65
N HIS A 55 -18.70 6.77 -2.50
CA HIS A 55 -18.95 5.37 -2.87
C HIS A 55 -17.77 4.74 -3.63
N LEU A 56 -17.14 5.49 -4.55
CA LEU A 56 -15.95 5.05 -5.27
C LEU A 56 -14.78 4.81 -4.32
N PHE A 57 -14.55 5.72 -3.37
CA PHE A 57 -13.56 5.52 -2.32
C PHE A 57 -13.84 4.26 -1.49
N HIS A 58 -15.09 4.03 -1.08
CA HIS A 58 -15.44 2.81 -0.32
C HIS A 58 -15.11 1.53 -1.09
N LYS A 59 -15.41 1.47 -2.39
CA LYS A 59 -15.02 0.35 -3.25
C LYS A 59 -13.49 0.19 -3.29
N LYS A 60 -12.76 1.30 -3.45
CA LYS A 60 -11.29 1.28 -3.48
C LYS A 60 -10.68 0.81 -2.16
N ASN A 61 -11.21 1.28 -1.04
CA ASN A 61 -10.76 0.87 0.29
C ASN A 61 -11.05 -0.62 0.56
N GLN A 62 -12.14 -1.16 0.02
CA GLN A 62 -12.40 -2.60 0.06
C GLN A 62 -11.36 -3.39 -0.76
N GLU A 63 -10.93 -2.88 -1.92
CA GLU A 63 -9.84 -3.51 -2.68
C GLU A 63 -8.53 -3.51 -1.88
N ILE A 64 -8.17 -2.37 -1.27
CA ILE A 64 -6.97 -2.27 -0.42
C ILE A 64 -7.02 -3.32 0.70
N TYR A 65 -8.14 -3.43 1.40
CA TYR A 65 -8.31 -4.46 2.45
C TYR A 65 -8.09 -5.88 1.89
N LYS A 66 -8.70 -6.19 0.74
CA LYS A 66 -8.56 -7.51 0.10
C LYS A 66 -7.12 -7.80 -0.30
N ASP A 67 -6.40 -6.80 -0.81
CA ASP A 67 -4.99 -6.95 -1.17
C ASP A 67 -4.15 -7.33 0.07
N PHE A 68 -4.40 -6.72 1.22
CA PHE A 68 -3.67 -7.04 2.46
C PHE A 68 -4.07 -8.38 3.08
N GLU A 69 -5.33 -8.79 2.94
CA GLU A 69 -5.83 -10.06 3.50
C GLU A 69 -5.46 -11.27 2.63
N TYR A 70 -5.50 -11.12 1.30
CA TYR A 70 -5.36 -12.26 0.38
C TYR A 70 -3.99 -12.35 -0.30
N THR A 71 -3.15 -11.32 -0.23
CA THR A 71 -1.78 -11.41 -0.73
C THR A 71 -0.91 -12.24 0.23
N GLY A 72 -0.11 -13.14 -0.32
CA GLY A 72 0.81 -13.94 0.48
C GLY A 72 1.76 -13.03 1.27
N ARG A 73 1.94 -13.29 2.58
CA ARG A 73 2.74 -12.42 3.48
C ARG A 73 4.12 -12.04 2.94
N LYS A 74 4.82 -12.97 2.26
CA LYS A 74 6.15 -12.68 1.67
C LYS A 74 6.06 -11.68 0.53
N GLU A 75 5.08 -11.83 -0.35
CA GLU A 75 4.84 -10.92 -1.47
C GLU A 75 4.41 -9.56 -0.97
N LEU A 76 3.54 -9.50 0.05
CA LEU A 76 3.09 -8.25 0.64
C LEU A 76 4.23 -7.47 1.30
N VAL A 77 5.15 -8.16 2.00
CA VAL A 77 6.37 -7.54 2.56
C VAL A 77 7.28 -7.00 1.46
N LEU A 78 7.50 -7.77 0.37
CA LEU A 78 8.30 -7.32 -0.77
C LEU A 78 7.67 -6.09 -1.44
N LEU A 79 6.35 -6.12 -1.67
CA LEU A 79 5.59 -5.01 -2.23
C LEU A 79 5.68 -3.76 -1.35
N ALA A 80 5.55 -3.91 -0.03
CA ALA A 80 5.72 -2.83 0.93
C ALA A 80 7.13 -2.23 0.86
N LYS A 81 8.18 -3.07 0.84
CA LYS A 81 9.56 -2.60 0.64
C LYS A 81 9.72 -1.82 -0.66
N MET A 82 9.15 -2.32 -1.76
CA MET A 82 9.20 -1.63 -3.05
C MET A 82 8.53 -0.25 -2.97
N LYS A 83 7.29 -0.20 -2.49
CA LYS A 83 6.51 1.06 -2.44
C LYS A 83 7.05 2.07 -1.44
N LEU A 84 7.76 1.62 -0.40
CA LEU A 84 8.41 2.47 0.58
C LEU A 84 9.88 2.79 0.25
N GLY A 85 10.43 2.31 -0.88
CA GLY A 85 11.83 2.55 -1.27
C GLY A 85 12.86 1.87 -0.35
N ARG A 86 12.52 0.71 0.20
CA ARG A 86 13.31 -0.07 1.18
C ARG A 86 13.73 -1.45 0.66
N LEU A 87 13.75 -1.66 -0.66
CA LEU A 87 14.29 -2.89 -1.25
C LEU A 87 15.79 -2.97 -1.02
N THR A 88 16.28 -4.15 -0.62
CA THR A 88 17.70 -4.46 -0.60
C THR A 88 18.16 -5.06 -1.94
N GLU A 89 19.47 -5.09 -2.20
CA GLU A 89 20.02 -5.80 -3.35
C GLU A 89 19.61 -7.28 -3.37
N GLU A 90 19.58 -7.93 -2.20
CA GLU A 90 19.10 -9.31 -2.07
C GLU A 90 17.63 -9.45 -2.47
N ASP A 91 16.77 -8.52 -2.03
CA ASP A 91 15.35 -8.51 -2.42
C ASP A 91 15.20 -8.40 -3.95
N ILE A 92 16.01 -7.54 -4.59
CA ILE A 92 15.99 -7.30 -6.03
C ILE A 92 16.47 -8.52 -6.80
N LEU A 93 17.62 -9.08 -6.42
CA LEU A 93 18.20 -10.25 -7.08
C LEU A 93 17.29 -11.48 -6.95
N ALA A 94 16.72 -11.71 -5.76
CA ALA A 94 15.88 -12.87 -5.50
C ALA A 94 14.48 -12.78 -6.14
N ASN A 95 13.96 -11.56 -6.38
CA ASN A 95 12.58 -11.35 -6.81
C ASN A 95 12.45 -10.51 -8.09
N LYS A 96 13.52 -10.43 -8.89
CA LYS A 96 13.62 -9.57 -10.09
C LYS A 96 12.37 -9.62 -10.99
N TRP A 97 11.97 -10.82 -11.40
CA TRP A 97 10.79 -11.01 -12.26
C TRP A 97 9.50 -10.44 -11.65
N LEU A 98 9.29 -10.64 -10.35
CA LEU A 98 8.08 -10.17 -9.67
C LEU A 98 8.08 -8.65 -9.54
N LEU A 99 9.24 -8.07 -9.23
CA LEU A 99 9.43 -6.63 -9.15
C LEU A 99 9.22 -5.95 -10.52
N GLU A 100 9.78 -6.52 -11.59
CA GLU A 100 9.56 -6.04 -12.97
C GLU A 100 8.08 -6.10 -13.34
N ARG A 101 7.36 -7.19 -12.99
CA ARG A 101 5.92 -7.30 -13.18
C ARG A 101 5.13 -6.21 -12.43
N TRP A 102 5.64 -5.73 -11.31
CA TRP A 102 5.06 -4.63 -10.54
C TRP A 102 5.55 -3.24 -10.96
N GLY A 103 6.32 -3.15 -12.04
CA GLY A 103 6.81 -1.89 -12.61
C GLY A 103 8.02 -1.31 -11.88
N PHE A 104 8.79 -2.14 -11.16
CA PHE A 104 10.08 -1.71 -10.63
C PHE A 104 11.12 -1.63 -11.75
N GLU A 105 11.69 -0.45 -11.96
CA GLU A 105 12.79 -0.22 -12.88
C GLU A 105 14.10 -0.13 -12.09
N TYR A 106 14.99 -1.09 -12.30
CA TYR A 106 16.32 -1.04 -11.71
C TYR A 106 17.23 -0.14 -12.56
N ILE A 107 17.48 1.07 -12.09
CA ILE A 107 18.44 1.98 -12.72
C ILE A 107 19.84 1.46 -12.37
N THR A 108 20.62 1.15 -13.41
CA THR A 108 22.01 0.67 -13.32
C THR A 108 22.99 1.83 -13.24
#